data_AF-A0A2D8MUY7-F1
#
_entry.id   AF-A0A2D8MUY7-F1
#
_cell.length_a   1.000
_cell.length_b   1.000
_cell.length_c   1.000
_cell.angle_alpha   90.00
_cell.angle_beta   90.00
_cell.angle_gamma   90.00
#
_symmetry.space_group_name_H-M   'P 1'
#
loop_
_entity.id
_entity.type
_entity.pdbx_description
1 polymer ?
#
loop_
_entity_poly.entity_id
_entity_poly.type
_entity_poly.pdbx_seq_one_letter_code
_entity_poly.pdbx_strand_id
1 'polypeptide(L)'
;IVFNNDLYENLKFSDNYAINWSKNVDDYILEKNLKMPFGRIYEDKRINRKKIKSLKEISLSESFKCIIWATGFRYDFNWIKLDITDEKQVPIQKRGVTKYKGLYFMGLQWMHSAKSAQFIGVAEDAEFIVNDMITKKII
;
A
#
# COMPACT_ATOMS: atom_id res chain seq x y z
N ILE A 1 15.10 3.79 22.88
CA ILE A 1 14.65 3.20 21.58
C ILE A 1 15.74 3.42 20.57
N VAL A 2 16.11 2.39 19.81
CA VAL A 2 17.13 2.46 18.76
C VAL A 2 16.43 2.50 17.40
N PHE A 3 16.91 3.38 16.51
CA PHE A 3 16.40 3.51 15.15
C PHE A 3 17.46 3.12 14.13
N ASN A 4 16.99 2.63 12.98
CA ASN A 4 17.84 2.38 11.83
C ASN A 4 18.36 3.68 11.23
N ASN A 5 19.46 3.58 10.47
CA ASN A 5 20.02 4.71 9.74
C ASN A 5 19.42 4.87 8.33
N ASP A 6 18.09 4.85 8.24
CA ASP A 6 17.34 4.77 6.97
C ASP A 6 16.38 5.96 6.75
N LEU A 7 16.47 7.03 7.56
CA LEU A 7 15.55 8.18 7.48
C LEU A 7 15.54 8.81 6.09
N TYR A 8 16.70 9.01 5.48
CA TYR A 8 16.79 9.58 4.13
C TYR A 8 16.10 8.70 3.09
N GLU A 9 16.31 7.38 3.14
CA GLU A 9 15.73 6.45 2.18
C GLU A 9 14.21 6.36 2.36
N ASN A 10 13.71 6.36 3.60
CA ASN A 10 12.28 6.38 3.90
C ASN A 10 11.59 7.66 3.40
N LEU A 11 12.22 8.82 3.59
CA LEU A 11 11.72 10.10 3.07
C LEU A 11 11.70 10.11 1.54
N LYS A 12 12.80 9.68 0.90
CA LYS A 12 12.88 9.63 -0.58
C LYS A 12 11.90 8.63 -1.17
N PHE A 13 11.69 7.48 -0.51
CA PHE A 13 10.69 6.49 -0.89
C PHE A 13 9.28 7.08 -0.89
N SER A 14 8.88 7.77 0.18
CA SER A 14 7.57 8.40 0.30
C SER A 14 7.33 9.46 -0.80
N ASP A 15 8.29 10.36 -1.02
CA ASP A 15 8.19 11.40 -2.05
C ASP A 15 8.14 10.82 -3.46
N ASN A 16 8.99 9.83 -3.75
CA ASN A 16 8.99 9.17 -5.05
C ASN A 16 7.65 8.47 -5.32
N TYR A 17 7.02 7.88 -4.30
CA TYR A 17 5.70 7.27 -4.45
C TYR A 17 4.65 8.30 -4.87
N ALA A 18 4.58 9.46 -4.20
CA ALA A 18 3.64 10.53 -4.52
C ALA A 18 3.89 11.11 -5.94
N ILE A 19 5.14 11.33 -6.31
CA ILE A 19 5.53 11.83 -7.64
C ILE A 19 5.15 10.83 -8.73
N ASN A 20 5.46 9.55 -8.54
CA ASN A 20 5.14 8.50 -9.52
C ASN A 20 3.63 8.29 -9.63
N TRP A 21 2.90 8.34 -8.53
CA TRP A 21 1.43 8.32 -8.55
C TRP A 21 0.86 9.49 -9.37
N SER A 22 1.35 10.71 -9.15
CA SER A 22 0.94 11.90 -9.94
C SER A 22 1.18 11.69 -11.43
N LYS A 23 2.35 11.14 -11.82
CA LYS A 23 2.64 10.84 -13.23
C LYS A 23 1.66 9.82 -13.82
N ASN A 24 1.35 8.75 -13.09
CA ASN A 24 0.39 7.75 -13.56
C ASN A 24 -1.02 8.36 -13.78
N VAL A 25 -1.41 9.33 -12.94
CA VAL A 25 -2.66 10.09 -13.13
C VAL A 25 -2.58 10.98 -14.37
N ASP A 26 -1.47 11.69 -14.57
CA ASP A 26 -1.26 12.53 -15.75
C ASP A 26 -1.28 11.70 -17.05
N ASP A 27 -0.62 10.54 -17.06
CA ASP A 27 -0.60 9.60 -18.19
C ASP A 27 -2.02 9.11 -18.51
N TYR A 28 -2.81 8.78 -17.49
CA TYR A 28 -4.20 8.39 -17.65
C TYR A 28 -5.08 9.52 -18.21
N ILE A 29 -4.89 10.76 -17.75
CA ILE A 29 -5.60 11.95 -18.27
C ILE A 29 -5.31 12.12 -19.76
N LEU A 30 -4.04 11.99 -20.17
CA LEU A 30 -3.62 12.07 -21.56
C LEU A 30 -4.22 10.93 -22.40
N GLU A 31 -4.11 9.68 -21.93
CA GLU A 31 -4.63 8.50 -22.62
C GLU A 31 -6.15 8.58 -22.84
N LYS A 32 -6.89 9.09 -21.85
CA LYS A 32 -8.35 9.24 -21.92
C LYS A 32 -8.82 10.59 -22.48
N ASN A 33 -7.90 11.45 -22.92
CA ASN A 33 -8.18 12.79 -23.45
C ASN A 33 -9.10 13.62 -22.52
N LEU A 34 -8.85 13.56 -21.22
CA LEU A 34 -9.64 14.25 -20.21
C LEU A 34 -9.19 15.71 -20.10
N LYS A 35 -10.16 16.63 -19.96
CA LYS A 35 -9.88 18.04 -19.70
C LYS A 35 -9.70 18.26 -18.19
N MET A 36 -8.46 18.50 -17.78
CA MET A 36 -8.10 18.74 -16.38
C MET A 36 -7.13 19.93 -16.29
N PRO A 37 -7.17 20.75 -15.22
CA PRO A 37 -6.15 21.75 -14.99
C PRO A 37 -4.76 21.10 -14.86
N PHE A 38 -3.72 21.79 -15.33
CA PHE A 38 -2.35 21.34 -15.15
C PHE A 38 -1.93 21.45 -13.68
N GLY A 39 -1.41 20.36 -13.14
CA GLY A 39 -0.80 20.31 -11.82
C GLY A 39 0.37 19.33 -11.83
N ARG A 40 1.52 19.72 -11.28
CA ARG A 40 2.69 18.84 -11.23
C ARG A 40 3.31 18.87 -9.84
N ILE A 41 3.56 17.68 -9.31
CA ILE A 41 4.33 17.51 -8.08
C ILE A 41 5.82 17.45 -8.45
N TYR A 42 6.63 18.22 -7.72
CA TYR A 42 8.08 18.28 -7.91
C TYR A 42 8.80 17.68 -6.72
N GLU A 43 10.05 17.28 -6.92
CA GLU A 43 10.90 16.81 -5.83
C GLU A 43 11.10 17.89 -4.76
N ASP A 44 10.98 17.49 -3.50
CA ASP A 44 11.26 18.36 -2.37
C ASP A 44 12.78 18.54 -2.17
N LYS A 45 13.26 19.75 -2.43
CA LYS A 45 14.68 20.13 -2.28
C LYS A 45 15.18 20.03 -0.83
N ARG A 46 14.28 19.95 0.16
CA ARG A 46 14.62 19.72 1.57
C ARG A 46 15.14 18.29 1.81
N ILE A 47 14.72 17.32 0.99
CA ILE A 47 15.16 15.93 1.09
C ILE A 47 16.52 15.77 0.43
N ASN A 48 17.57 15.99 1.22
CA ASN A 48 18.96 15.90 0.76
C ASN A 48 19.79 15.02 1.71
N ARG A 49 20.48 14.01 1.16
CA ARG A 49 21.27 13.04 1.93
C ARG A 49 22.37 13.68 2.80
N LYS A 50 22.93 14.81 2.37
CA LYS A 50 23.96 15.53 3.14
C LYS A 50 23.38 16.29 4.33
N LYS A 51 22.09 16.63 4.29
CA LYS A 51 21.39 17.43 5.31
C LYS A 51 20.57 16.58 6.29
N ILE A 52 20.06 15.45 5.83
CA ILE A 52 19.27 14.53 6.67
C ILE A 52 20.20 13.61 7.45
N LYS A 53 20.05 13.61 8.78
CA LYS A 53 20.73 12.69 9.68
C LYS A 53 19.69 11.87 10.43
N SER A 54 19.84 10.56 10.42
CA SER A 54 19.01 9.67 11.23
C SER A 54 19.39 9.83 12.71
N LEU A 55 18.41 10.08 13.57
CA LEU A 55 18.57 9.90 15.01
C LEU A 55 18.76 8.42 15.27
N LYS A 56 19.84 8.03 15.96
CA LYS A 56 20.10 6.62 16.30
C LYS A 56 19.35 6.18 17.53
N GLU A 57 19.14 7.12 18.44
CA GLU A 57 18.48 6.87 19.71
C GLU A 57 17.67 8.08 20.13
N ILE A 58 16.63 7.82 20.90
CA ILE A 58 15.90 8.85 21.65
C ILE A 58 16.11 8.52 23.12
N SER A 59 16.66 9.48 23.86
CA SER A 59 16.67 9.49 25.32
C SER A 59 15.34 10.08 25.79
N LEU A 60 14.62 9.32 26.62
CA LEU A 60 13.35 9.75 27.20
C LEU A 60 13.64 10.29 28.60
N SER A 61 13.33 11.56 28.83
CA SER A 61 13.36 12.15 30.17
C SER A 61 12.23 11.59 31.03
N GLU A 62 12.31 11.78 32.35
CA GLU A 62 11.26 11.34 33.31
C GLU A 62 9.86 11.94 33.04
N SER A 63 9.79 13.01 32.24
CA SER A 63 8.56 13.63 31.77
C SER A 63 7.85 12.87 30.65
N PHE A 64 8.54 12.00 29.90
CA PHE A 64 7.90 11.13 28.90
C PHE A 64 7.25 9.93 29.60
N LYS A 65 5.93 9.78 29.42
CA LYS A 65 5.16 8.71 30.09
C LYS A 65 4.79 7.53 29.18
N CYS A 66 4.66 7.74 27.87
CA CYS A 66 4.19 6.72 26.94
C CYS A 66 4.63 7.04 25.51
N ILE A 67 4.77 6.00 24.69
CA ILE A 67 4.92 6.08 23.23
C ILE A 67 3.81 5.24 22.62
N ILE A 68 3.03 5.85 21.72
CA ILE A 68 1.95 5.17 20.99
C ILE A 68 2.43 4.94 19.56
N TRP A 69 2.54 3.67 19.18
CA TRP A 69 2.88 3.27 17.82
C TRP A 69 1.61 3.18 16.98
N ALA A 70 1.31 4.24 16.23
CA ALA A 70 0.19 4.30 15.29
C ALA A 70 0.64 4.11 13.82
N THR A 71 1.65 3.25 13.60
CA THR A 71 2.30 3.05 12.28
C THR A 71 1.61 2.01 11.39
N GLY A 72 0.35 1.68 11.69
CA GLY A 72 -0.44 0.70 10.95
C GLY A 72 -0.16 -0.75 11.33
N PHE A 73 -0.56 -1.66 10.44
CA PHE A 73 -0.46 -3.12 10.60
C PHE A 73 0.08 -3.75 9.31
N ARG A 74 0.41 -5.04 9.37
CA ARG A 74 0.75 -5.86 8.21
C ARG A 74 -0.13 -7.09 8.20
N TYR A 75 -0.40 -7.63 7.01
CA TYR A 75 -1.06 -8.92 6.92
C TYR A 75 -0.10 -10.03 7.39
N ASP A 76 -0.64 -11.06 8.05
CA ASP A 76 0.08 -12.29 8.37
C ASP A 76 -0.62 -13.47 7.73
N PHE A 77 -0.02 -13.99 6.66
CA PHE A 77 -0.50 -15.16 5.92
C PHE A 77 0.36 -16.40 6.15
N ASN A 78 1.25 -16.41 7.15
CA ASN A 78 2.18 -17.53 7.39
C ASN A 78 1.49 -18.87 7.72
N TRP A 79 0.22 -18.82 8.11
CA TRP A 79 -0.62 -19.99 8.36
C TRP A 79 -1.08 -20.68 7.05
N ILE A 80 -1.03 -20.00 5.91
CA ILE A 80 -1.33 -20.56 4.60
C ILE A 80 -0.04 -21.14 4.01
N LYS A 81 0.03 -22.46 3.82
CA LYS A 81 1.21 -23.17 3.31
C LYS A 81 1.21 -23.27 1.78
N LEU A 82 1.02 -22.14 1.11
CA LEU A 82 0.99 -22.00 -0.35
C LEU A 82 1.77 -20.74 -0.76
N ASP A 83 2.25 -20.66 -2.00
CA ASP A 83 3.01 -19.50 -2.50
C ASP A 83 2.04 -18.38 -2.98
N ILE A 84 1.33 -17.83 -2.00
CA ILE A 84 0.26 -16.85 -2.16
C ILE A 84 0.70 -15.40 -1.93
N THR A 85 1.95 -15.19 -1.53
CA THR A 85 2.56 -13.88 -1.33
C THR A 85 3.84 -13.75 -2.14
N ASP A 86 4.18 -12.51 -2.50
CA ASP A 86 5.46 -12.18 -3.13
C ASP A 86 6.62 -12.13 -2.11
N GLU A 87 7.82 -11.81 -2.57
CA GLU A 87 9.01 -11.68 -1.72
C GLU A 87 8.90 -10.59 -0.64
N LYS A 88 7.89 -9.72 -0.72
CA LYS A 88 7.58 -8.67 0.26
C LYS A 88 6.39 -9.02 1.15
N GLN A 89 5.93 -10.27 1.11
CA GLN A 89 4.75 -10.77 1.84
C GLN A 89 3.43 -10.10 1.43
N VAL A 90 3.37 -9.53 0.22
CA VAL A 90 2.14 -8.95 -0.34
C VAL A 90 1.33 -10.05 -1.04
N PRO A 91 0.01 -10.15 -0.82
CA PRO A 91 -0.84 -11.11 -1.53
C PRO A 91 -0.76 -11.02 -3.05
N ILE A 92 -0.49 -12.14 -3.70
CA ILE A 92 -0.54 -12.28 -5.16
C ILE A 92 -1.98 -12.57 -5.55
N GLN A 93 -2.67 -11.56 -6.07
CA GLN A 93 -4.07 -11.64 -6.46
C GLN A 93 -4.43 -10.67 -7.58
N LYS A 94 -5.52 -10.95 -8.28
CA LYS A 94 -6.20 -10.01 -9.17
C LYS A 94 -7.67 -9.92 -8.79
N ARG A 95 -8.09 -8.78 -8.20
CA ARG A 95 -9.43 -8.58 -7.63
C ARG A 95 -9.89 -9.74 -6.73
N GLY A 96 -9.00 -10.14 -5.83
CA GLY A 96 -9.19 -11.22 -4.86
C GLY A 96 -8.90 -12.62 -5.40
N VAL A 97 -8.85 -12.82 -6.72
CA VAL A 97 -8.61 -14.15 -7.32
C VAL A 97 -7.12 -14.49 -7.24
N THR A 98 -6.81 -15.66 -6.66
CA THR A 98 -5.45 -16.22 -6.64
C THR A 98 -5.23 -17.21 -7.79
N LYS A 99 -4.00 -17.68 -7.97
CA LYS A 99 -3.70 -18.78 -8.91
C LYS A 99 -4.23 -20.15 -8.43
N TYR A 100 -4.61 -20.27 -7.17
CA TYR A 100 -5.11 -21.49 -6.57
C TYR A 100 -6.64 -21.53 -6.64
N LYS A 101 -7.19 -22.52 -7.34
CA LYS A 101 -8.64 -22.69 -7.46
C LYS A 101 -9.25 -22.88 -6.06
N GLY A 102 -10.27 -22.07 -5.74
CA GLY A 102 -10.97 -22.12 -4.45
C GLY A 102 -10.35 -21.23 -3.36
N LEU A 103 -9.19 -20.61 -3.61
CA LEU A 103 -8.59 -19.64 -2.69
C LEU A 103 -8.73 -18.22 -3.23
N TYR A 104 -9.33 -17.37 -2.40
CA TYR A 104 -9.59 -15.96 -2.69
C TYR A 104 -9.17 -15.08 -1.52
N PHE A 105 -8.71 -13.88 -1.81
CA PHE A 105 -8.53 -12.81 -0.83
C PHE A 105 -9.72 -11.86 -0.85
N MET A 106 -10.07 -11.32 0.32
CA MET A 106 -11.11 -10.31 0.49
C MET A 106 -10.64 -9.22 1.45
N GLY A 107 -11.12 -8.00 1.26
CA GLY A 107 -10.88 -6.88 2.18
C GLY A 107 -9.44 -6.36 2.19
N LEU A 108 -8.63 -6.69 1.17
CA LEU A 108 -7.31 -6.11 1.03
C LEU A 108 -7.41 -4.67 0.52
N GLN A 109 -6.44 -3.84 0.93
CA GLN A 109 -6.24 -2.52 0.34
C GLN A 109 -5.99 -2.65 -1.15
N TRP A 110 -6.61 -1.76 -1.95
CA TRP A 110 -6.40 -1.67 -3.40
C TRP A 110 -6.61 -2.98 -4.19
N MET A 111 -7.62 -3.80 -3.84
CA MET A 111 -7.96 -5.00 -4.65
C MET A 111 -8.44 -4.62 -6.05
N HIS A 112 -9.63 -3.99 -6.12
CA HIS A 112 -10.16 -3.42 -7.36
C HIS A 112 -10.09 -1.90 -7.33
N SER A 113 -10.30 -1.30 -6.15
CA SER A 113 -10.40 0.13 -5.97
C SER A 113 -9.80 0.57 -4.63
N ALA A 114 -9.63 1.88 -4.45
CA ALA A 114 -9.16 2.46 -3.20
C ALA A 114 -10.06 2.11 -1.98
N LYS A 115 -11.34 1.83 -2.23
CA LYS A 115 -12.34 1.53 -1.20
C LYS A 115 -12.49 0.04 -0.89
N SER A 116 -11.72 -0.84 -1.54
CA SER A 116 -11.83 -2.30 -1.40
C SER A 116 -11.75 -2.80 0.06
N ALA A 117 -10.91 -2.17 0.90
CA ALA A 117 -10.76 -2.53 2.30
C ALA A 117 -11.75 -1.81 3.24
N GLN A 118 -12.66 -1.00 2.71
CA GLN A 118 -13.57 -0.15 3.48
C GLN A 118 -15.00 -0.67 3.36
N PHE A 119 -15.82 -0.44 4.41
CA PHE A 119 -17.23 -0.87 4.40
C PHE A 119 -18.05 -0.29 3.24
N ILE A 120 -17.66 0.88 2.72
CA ILE A 120 -18.33 1.52 1.58
C ILE A 120 -17.99 0.90 0.21
N GLY A 121 -17.01 0.00 0.14
CA GLY A 121 -16.50 -0.56 -1.12
C GLY A 121 -16.37 -2.07 -1.15
N VAL A 122 -16.23 -2.72 0.01
CA VAL A 122 -15.98 -4.17 0.10
C VAL A 122 -17.08 -5.02 -0.56
N ALA A 123 -18.32 -4.54 -0.60
CA ALA A 123 -19.45 -5.26 -1.20
C ALA A 123 -19.25 -5.52 -2.70
N GLU A 124 -18.67 -4.58 -3.44
CA GLU A 124 -18.44 -4.70 -4.89
C GLU A 124 -17.35 -5.73 -5.24
N ASP A 125 -16.40 -5.94 -4.32
CA ASP A 125 -15.40 -7.00 -4.47
C ASP A 125 -15.97 -8.36 -4.06
N ALA A 126 -16.82 -8.40 -3.04
CA ALA A 126 -17.54 -9.61 -2.64
C ALA A 126 -18.44 -10.15 -3.76
N GLU A 127 -19.24 -9.27 -4.38
CA GLU A 127 -20.08 -9.65 -5.51
C GLU A 127 -19.26 -10.22 -6.67
N PHE A 128 -18.13 -9.60 -6.99
CA PHE A 128 -17.24 -10.10 -8.04
C PHE A 128 -16.67 -11.49 -7.73
N ILE A 129 -16.20 -11.71 -6.50
CA ILE A 129 -15.63 -13.01 -6.11
C ILE A 129 -16.70 -14.10 -6.18
N VAL A 130 -17.90 -13.84 -5.66
CA VAL A 130 -19.01 -14.81 -5.72
C VAL A 130 -19.36 -15.16 -7.17
N ASN A 131 -19.43 -14.16 -8.05
CA ASN A 131 -19.69 -14.38 -9.49
C ASN A 131 -18.58 -15.20 -10.17
N ASP A 132 -17.31 -14.97 -9.81
CA ASP A 132 -16.18 -15.78 -10.29
C ASP A 132 -16.27 -17.23 -9.80
N MET A 133 -16.65 -17.45 -8.53
CA MET A 133 -16.83 -18.78 -7.95
C MET A 133 -17.95 -19.58 -8.64
N ILE A 134 -19.11 -18.94 -8.89
CA ILE A 134 -20.25 -19.55 -9.60
C ILE A 134 -19.85 -19.90 -11.04
N THR A 135 -19.21 -18.98 -11.74
CA THR A 135 -18.78 -19.17 -13.14
C THR A 135 -17.81 -20.34 -13.28
N LYS A 136 -16.90 -20.50 -12.31
CA LYS A 136 -15.92 -21.59 -12.25
C LYS A 136 -16.46 -22.88 -11.61
N LYS A 137 -17.73 -22.90 -11.20
CA LYS A 137 -18.40 -24.02 -10.52
C LYS A 137 -17.60 -24.50 -9.30
N ILE A 138 -17.14 -23.56 -8.48
CA ILE A 138 -16.46 -23.85 -7.21
C ILE A 138 -17.50 -24.12 -6.12
N ILE A 139 -18.64 -23.43 -6.21
CA ILE A 139 -19.86 -23.61 -5.41
C ILE A 139 -21.05 -23.83 -6.33
#